data_AF-A0A8T4MBP8-F1
#
_entry.id   AF-A0A8T4MBP8-F1
#
_cell.length_a   1.000
_cell.length_b   1.000
_cell.length_c   1.000
_cell.angle_alpha   90.00
_cell.angle_beta   90.00
_cell.angle_gamma   90.00
#
_symmetry.space_group_name_H-M   'P 1'
#
loop_
_entity.id
_entity.type
_entity.pdbx_description
1 polymer ?
#
loop_
_entity_poly.entity_id
_entity_poly.type
_entity_poly.pdbx_seq_one_letter_code
_entity_poly.pdbx_strand_id
1 'polypeptide(L)'
;MKIEEYHTIIIEIAETRAVGRGNLADHLVTKLISAGSEHYDAYSIGELSDNEAREYALSLVKRCLPDTDPCTTAEEYLCFIREG
;
A
#
# COMPACT_ATOMS: atom_id res chain seq x y z
N MET A 1 8.59 8.59 -13.00
CA MET A 1 8.02 9.23 -11.78
C MET A 1 9.09 9.35 -10.69
N LYS A 2 8.97 10.24 -9.69
CA LYS A 2 9.86 10.23 -8.52
C LYS A 2 9.39 9.22 -7.47
N ILE A 3 10.33 8.64 -6.71
CA ILE A 3 10.01 7.68 -5.64
C ILE A 3 9.08 8.27 -4.56
N GLU A 4 9.22 9.57 -4.28
CA GLU A 4 8.36 10.30 -3.34
C GLU A 4 6.89 10.38 -3.83
N GLU A 5 6.69 10.57 -5.13
CA GLU A 5 5.36 10.61 -5.77
C GLU A 5 4.73 9.21 -5.74
N TYR A 6 5.53 8.17 -6.03
CA TYR A 6 5.09 6.79 -5.93
C TYR A 6 4.67 6.40 -4.51
N HIS A 7 5.44 6.79 -3.50
CA HIS A 7 5.06 6.58 -2.09
C HIS A 7 3.77 7.29 -1.72
N THR A 8 3.54 8.50 -2.25
CA THR A 8 2.28 9.23 -2.05
C THR A 8 1.09 8.45 -2.60
N ILE A 9 1.22 7.86 -3.79
CA ILE A 9 0.18 7.00 -4.38
C ILE A 9 -0.10 5.77 -3.51
N ILE A 10 0.94 5.10 -2.99
CA ILE A 10 0.78 3.96 -2.07
C ILE A 10 -0.02 4.37 -0.83
N ILE A 11 0.32 5.53 -0.23
CA ILE A 11 -0.37 6.06 0.95
C ILE A 11 -1.85 6.30 0.66
N GLU A 12 -2.16 7.05 -0.40
CA GLU A 12 -3.55 7.37 -0.78
C GLU A 12 -4.41 6.12 -0.95
N ILE A 13 -3.88 5.09 -1.62
CA ILE A 13 -4.60 3.83 -1.86
C ILE A 13 -4.76 3.05 -0.54
N ALA A 14 -3.72 2.99 0.29
CA ALA A 14 -3.75 2.29 1.57
C ALA A 14 -4.76 2.92 2.53
N GLU A 15 -4.74 4.25 2.69
CA GLU A 15 -5.67 5.00 3.54
C GLU A 15 -7.12 4.84 3.09
N THR A 16 -7.36 4.96 1.77
CA THR A 16 -8.70 4.78 1.19
C THR A 16 -9.26 3.39 1.50
N ARG A 17 -8.42 2.35 1.43
CA ARG A 17 -8.84 0.97 1.72
C ARG A 17 -8.91 0.68 3.22
N ALA A 18 -8.20 1.42 4.07
CA ALA A 18 -8.21 1.23 5.52
C ALA A 18 -9.47 1.79 6.22
N VAL A 19 -10.31 2.58 5.52
CA VAL A 19 -11.61 3.11 5.99
C VAL A 19 -11.62 3.51 7.47
N GLY A 20 -10.89 4.57 7.82
CA GLY A 20 -10.98 5.19 9.15
C GLY A 20 -10.29 4.44 10.29
N ARG A 21 -9.39 3.49 10.01
CA ARG A 21 -8.64 2.74 11.03
C ARG A 21 -7.34 3.41 11.51
N GLY A 22 -7.25 4.73 11.39
CA GLY A 22 -6.21 5.58 12.00
C GLY A 22 -4.80 4.95 12.00
N ASN A 23 -4.22 4.78 13.19
CA ASN A 23 -2.85 4.26 13.41
C ASN A 23 -2.54 2.91 12.72
N LEU A 24 -3.54 2.10 12.35
CA LEU A 24 -3.32 0.85 11.62
C LEU A 24 -2.98 1.10 10.14
N ALA A 25 -3.49 2.19 9.57
CA ALA A 25 -3.13 2.61 8.21
C ALA A 25 -1.67 3.06 8.15
N ASP A 26 -1.18 3.80 9.16
CA ASP A 26 0.22 4.23 9.23
C ASP A 26 1.21 3.05 9.27
N HIS A 27 0.85 2.00 10.02
CA HIS A 27 1.66 0.80 10.08
C HIS A 27 1.67 0.04 8.74
N LEU A 28 0.51 -0.08 8.09
CA LEU A 28 0.38 -0.64 6.75
C LEU A 28 1.21 0.17 5.74
N VAL A 29 1.11 1.50 5.76
CA VAL A 29 1.87 2.42 4.90
C VAL A 29 3.36 2.20 5.05
N THR A 30 3.86 2.14 6.28
CA THR A 30 5.30 1.92 6.55
C THR A 30 5.78 0.60 5.95
N LYS A 31 4.98 -0.46 6.11
CA LYS A 31 5.29 -1.79 5.57
C LYS A 31 5.23 -1.81 4.04
N LEU A 32 4.21 -1.18 3.45
CA LEU A 32 4.04 -1.09 2.00
C LEU A 32 5.14 -0.27 1.34
N ILE A 33 5.57 0.84 1.94
CA ILE A 33 6.69 1.65 1.44
C ILE A 33 7.98 0.83 1.45
N SER A 34 8.23 0.08 2.52
CA SER A 34 9.40 -0.81 2.61
C SER A 34 9.35 -1.90 1.54
N ALA A 35 8.21 -2.60 1.41
CA ALA A 35 8.03 -3.65 0.40
C ALA A 35 8.11 -3.11 -1.04
N GLY A 36 7.56 -1.92 -1.28
CA GLY A 36 7.65 -1.22 -2.55
C GLY A 36 9.09 -0.86 -2.90
N SER A 37 9.86 -0.36 -1.92
CA SER A 37 11.29 -0.05 -2.08
C SER A 37 12.16 -1.29 -2.30
N GLU A 38 11.78 -2.44 -1.74
CA GLU A 38 12.47 -3.72 -1.97
C GLU A 38 12.16 -4.31 -3.34
N HIS A 39 10.94 -4.15 -3.84
CA HIS A 39 10.52 -4.67 -5.15
C HIS A 39 10.88 -3.74 -6.32
N TYR A 40 10.98 -2.44 -6.08
CA TYR A 40 11.25 -1.44 -7.11
C TYR A 40 12.34 -0.48 -6.64
N ASP A 41 13.43 -0.42 -7.40
CA ASP A 41 14.44 0.61 -7.20
C ASP A 41 14.00 1.96 -7.78
N ALA A 42 14.68 3.03 -7.37
CA ALA A 42 14.37 4.38 -7.81
C ALA A 42 14.51 4.58 -9.33
N TYR A 43 15.35 3.76 -9.99
CA TYR A 43 15.52 3.79 -11.44
C TYR A 43 14.28 3.24 -12.14
N SER A 44 13.76 2.11 -11.68
CA SER A 44 12.56 1.44 -12.20
C SER A 44 11.31 2.30 -12.01
N ILE A 45 11.14 2.96 -10.85
CA ILE A 45 10.04 3.91 -10.62
C ILE A 45 10.16 5.15 -11.54
N GLY A 46 11.39 5.52 -11.90
CA GLY A 46 11.69 6.58 -12.85
C GLY A 46 10.99 6.39 -14.20
N GLU A 47 10.86 5.15 -14.66
CA GLU A 47 10.29 4.78 -15.95
C GLU A 47 8.76 4.57 -15.92
N LEU A 48 8.15 4.46 -14.73
CA LEU A 48 6.70 4.26 -14.60
C LEU A 48 5.91 5.52 -14.98
N SER A 49 4.84 5.32 -15.75
CA SER A 49 3.77 6.29 -15.93
C SER A 49 2.85 6.35 -14.71
N ASP A 50 2.04 7.41 -14.60
CA ASP A 50 1.09 7.61 -13.50
C ASP A 50 0.08 6.46 -13.36
N ASN A 51 -0.40 5.93 -14.49
CA ASN A 51 -1.35 4.82 -14.49
C ASN A 51 -0.68 3.51 -14.03
N GLU A 52 0.50 3.20 -14.54
CA GLU A 52 1.24 2.00 -14.14
C GLU A 52 1.61 2.05 -12.66
N ALA A 53 2.09 3.20 -12.19
CA ALA A 53 2.38 3.42 -10.77
C ALA A 53 1.16 3.15 -9.89
N ARG A 54 -0.02 3.65 -10.27
CA ARG A 54 -1.29 3.40 -9.56
C ARG A 54 -1.69 1.92 -9.58
N GLU A 55 -1.57 1.25 -10.72
CA GLU A 55 -1.87 -0.18 -10.84
C GLU A 55 -0.93 -1.05 -9.98
N TYR A 56 0.37 -0.76 -10.01
CA TYR A 56 1.35 -1.47 -9.19
C TYR A 56 1.15 -1.21 -7.70
N ALA A 57 0.96 0.06 -7.30
CA ALA A 57 0.67 0.42 -5.91
C ALA A 57 -0.62 -0.26 -5.43
N LEU A 58 -1.67 -0.31 -6.26
CA LEU A 58 -2.91 -1.02 -5.94
C LEU A 58 -2.67 -2.52 -5.76
N SER A 59 -1.90 -3.14 -6.65
CA SER A 59 -1.56 -4.56 -6.56
C SER A 59 -0.77 -4.87 -5.27
N LEU A 60 0.21 -4.03 -4.93
CA LEU A 60 1.00 -4.14 -3.71
C LEU A 60 0.10 -4.02 -2.46
N VAL A 61 -0.77 -3.00 -2.42
CA VAL A 61 -1.73 -2.82 -1.32
C VAL A 61 -2.66 -4.03 -1.21
N LYS A 62 -3.17 -4.57 -2.32
CA LYS A 62 -4.05 -5.75 -2.33
C LYS A 62 -3.37 -7.02 -1.81
N ARG A 63 -2.05 -7.18 -2.03
CA ARG A 63 -1.30 -8.31 -1.48
C ARG A 63 -1.21 -8.25 0.05
N CYS A 64 -1.01 -7.06 0.61
CA CYS A 64 -0.93 -6.87 2.06
C CYS A 64 -2.30 -6.74 2.73
N LEU A 65 -3.30 -6.27 1.97
CA LEU A 65 -4.67 -6.07 2.42
C LEU A 65 -5.63 -6.54 1.32
N PRO A 66 -6.06 -7.82 1.35
CA PRO A 66 -6.99 -8.35 0.34
C PRO A 66 -8.31 -7.58 0.34
N ASP A 67 -9.16 -7.82 -0.66
CA ASP A 67 -10.51 -7.26 -0.66
C ASP A 67 -11.29 -7.88 0.53
N THR A 68 -11.34 -7.16 1.65
CA THR A 68 -11.97 -7.61 2.89
C THR A 68 -13.38 -7.04 3.04
N ASP A 69 -14.25 -7.78 3.72
CA ASP A 69 -15.62 -7.37 4.04
C ASP A 69 -15.61 -6.01 4.78
N PRO A 70 -16.52 -5.07 4.47
CA PRO A 70 -16.65 -3.81 5.23
C PRO A 70 -16.86 -4.00 6.74
N CYS A 71 -17.26 -5.19 7.20
CA CYS A 71 -17.41 -5.55 8.61
C CYS A 71 -16.13 -6.04 9.30
N THR A 72 -14.99 -6.10 8.60
CA THR A 72 -13.72 -6.63 9.15
C THR A 72 -13.37 -5.97 10.48
N THR A 73 -12.92 -6.69 11.49
CA THR A 73 -12.52 -6.11 12.78
C THR A 73 -11.08 -5.57 12.73
N ALA A 74 -10.69 -4.71 13.68
CA ALA A 74 -9.32 -4.19 13.75
C ALA A 74 -8.27 -5.30 13.94
N GLU A 75 -8.62 -6.39 14.63
CA GLU A 75 -7.76 -7.55 14.85
C GLU A 75 -7.55 -8.37 13.58
N GLU A 76 -8.61 -8.63 12.81
CA GLU A 76 -8.48 -9.31 11.50
C GLU A 76 -7.61 -8.48 10.53
N TYR A 77 -7.75 -7.16 10.56
CA TYR A 77 -6.92 -6.24 9.79
C TYR A 77 -5.43 -6.33 10.17
N LEU A 78 -5.13 -6.41 11.48
CA LEU A 78 -3.78 -6.62 11.98
C LEU A 78 -3.20 -7.98 11.57
N CYS A 79 -4.01 -9.03 11.54
CA CYS A 79 -3.59 -10.35 11.08
C CYS A 79 -3.19 -10.31 9.60
N PHE A 80 -3.99 -9.69 8.73
CA PHE A 80 -3.64 -9.56 7.30
C PHE A 80 -2.30 -8.83 7.10
N ILE A 81 -2.08 -7.73 7.82
CA ILE A 81 -0.82 -6.98 7.74
C ILE A 81 0.37 -7.80 8.22
N ARG A 82 0.20 -8.70 9.20
CA ARG A 82 1.31 -9.50 9.74
C ARG A 82 1.68 -10.69 8.86
N GLU A 83 0.72 -11.27 8.16
CA GLU A 83 0.92 -12.47 7.32
C GLU A 83 1.34 -12.15 5.87
N GLY A 84 0.96 -10.99 5.34
CA GLY A 84 1.37 -10.51 4.01
C GLY A 84 2.81 -9.97 3.98
#